data_AF-A0A957MSL1-F1
#
_entry.id   AF-A0A957MSL1-F1
#
_cell.length_a   1.000
_cell.length_b   1.000
_cell.length_c   1.000
_cell.angle_alpha   90.00
_cell.angle_beta   90.00
_cell.angle_gamma   90.00
#
_symmetry.space_group_name_H-M   'P 1'
#
loop_
_entity.id
_entity.type
_entity.pdbx_description
1 polymer ?
#
loop_
_entity_poly.entity_id
_entity_poly.type
_entity_poly.pdbx_seq_one_letter_code
_entity_poly.pdbx_strand_id
1 'polypeptide(L)'
;MPTLEKLNENQIRPYFTNSQWARGIAMQAQVYSPTRYGNRLFAQVEGDQMYEVEVAVDEQGITGRCGCGYEQPELCKHVCAVLVRWTRVPGTFKVSNAPVKVTSAPAGPLAVRPAPAPALPAHPPAWLSRTADMVAGEELADLQAGLEMMTVATLREIASSRGWTLRGTLKASIVEQMAAYMVDDQALATGLSMVEKNDQVLLGLIAAVGDLFPYNTSKPIVDITTEFRKPVTARAVMRAFDRLGQIPLILTGQLLGQGALTDAAVMPRALWRHLPALLAPLMPGATELPPSARRANVRESQPRRFVDAALQLLLAIEHLPPTRAPRTPRPVIEDHLPWLRDWEYDATELENLLAEGRPLQNRDIRLTVPPPPRGLVAEDLARFQGLLGSLPGADFLFRLLEGAGLFLPGTPVRVNEQAKRAFL
;
A
#
# COMPACT_ATOMS: atom_id res chain seq x y z
N MET A 1 1.78 46.96 8.26
CA MET A 1 2.56 45.85 7.68
C MET A 1 3.52 45.37 8.75
N PRO A 2 3.50 44.07 9.10
CA PRO A 2 4.35 43.55 10.17
C PRO A 2 5.81 43.54 9.72
N THR A 3 6.68 44.14 10.52
CA THR A 3 8.13 43.99 10.42
C THR A 3 8.64 43.57 11.79
N LEU A 4 9.81 42.94 11.88
CA LEU A 4 10.36 42.51 13.18
C LEU A 4 10.44 43.67 14.19
N GLU A 5 10.72 44.89 13.74
CA GLU A 5 10.85 46.08 14.58
C GLU A 5 9.52 46.58 15.15
N LYS A 6 8.42 46.32 14.44
CA LYS A 6 7.08 46.79 14.83
C LYS A 6 6.21 45.69 15.42
N LEU A 7 6.74 44.47 15.48
CA LEU A 7 6.03 43.29 15.94
C LEU A 7 5.74 43.39 17.44
N ASN A 8 4.51 43.13 17.84
CA ASN A 8 4.09 43.07 19.24
C ASN A 8 3.21 41.84 19.53
N GLU A 9 3.02 41.53 20.81
CA GLU A 9 2.27 40.34 21.23
C GLU A 9 0.82 40.31 20.72
N ASN A 10 0.15 41.46 20.57
CA ASN A 10 -1.22 41.53 20.03
C ASN A 10 -1.27 41.14 18.55
N GLN A 11 -0.17 41.34 17.81
CA GLN A 11 -0.06 40.92 16.42
C GLN A 11 0.34 39.45 16.28
N ILE A 12 1.06 38.89 17.26
CA ILE A 12 1.50 37.49 17.25
C ILE A 12 0.38 36.56 17.72
N ARG A 13 -0.35 36.93 18.77
CA ARG A 13 -1.37 36.08 19.43
C ARG A 13 -2.39 35.44 18.49
N PRO A 14 -2.93 36.14 17.46
CA PRO A 14 -3.92 35.55 16.55
C PRO A 14 -3.40 34.36 15.72
N TYR A 15 -2.07 34.19 15.58
CA TYR A 15 -1.47 33.08 14.85
C TYR A 15 -1.43 31.77 15.66
N PHE A 16 -1.75 31.81 16.96
CA PHE A 16 -1.63 30.67 17.86
C PHE A 16 -2.95 30.39 18.57
N THR A 17 -3.24 29.11 18.78
CA THR A 17 -4.31 28.70 19.71
C THR A 17 -3.98 29.16 21.13
N ASN A 18 -5.00 29.31 21.98
CA ASN A 18 -4.81 29.70 23.39
C ASN A 18 -3.81 28.79 24.14
N SER A 19 -3.80 27.49 23.83
CA SER A 19 -2.88 26.51 24.43
C SER A 19 -1.43 26.70 23.96
N GLN A 20 -1.22 26.86 22.65
CA GLN A 20 0.10 27.14 22.07
C GLN A 20 0.67 28.45 22.60
N TRP A 21 -0.16 29.49 22.69
CA TRP A 21 0.22 30.79 23.22
C TRP A 21 0.65 30.73 24.68
N ALA A 22 -0.16 30.12 25.55
CA ALA A 22 0.15 29.99 26.97
C ALA A 22 1.45 29.19 27.20
N ARG A 23 1.64 28.10 26.46
CA ARG A 23 2.87 27.29 26.53
C ARG A 23 4.07 28.03 25.97
N GLY A 24 3.94 28.72 24.84
CA GLY A 24 5.02 29.51 24.25
C GLY A 24 5.51 30.62 25.18
N ILE A 25 4.59 31.32 25.87
CA ILE A 25 4.95 32.31 26.89
C ILE A 25 5.74 31.66 28.04
N ALA A 26 5.32 30.49 28.53
CA ALA A 26 6.02 29.80 29.60
C ALA A 26 7.45 29.37 29.19
N MET A 27 7.65 29.03 27.91
CA MET A 27 8.91 28.55 27.36
C MET A 27 9.86 29.66 26.87
N GLN A 28 9.48 30.95 26.94
CA GLN A 28 10.33 32.05 26.45
C GLN A 28 11.72 32.11 27.11
N ALA A 29 11.87 31.57 28.33
CA ALA A 29 13.13 31.50 29.06
C ALA A 29 14.03 30.34 28.59
N GLN A 30 13.45 29.37 27.86
CA GLN A 30 14.10 28.18 27.31
C GLN A 30 14.56 28.41 25.86
N VAL A 31 14.72 29.67 25.46
CA VAL A 31 15.21 30.08 24.13
C VAL A 31 16.71 30.34 24.22
N TYR A 32 17.49 29.50 23.56
CA TYR A 32 18.95 29.48 23.54
C TYR A 32 19.50 29.92 22.20
N SER A 33 20.72 30.49 22.24
CA SER A 33 21.45 30.97 21.07
C SER A 33 20.64 31.85 20.10
N PRO A 34 19.78 32.78 20.58
CA PRO A 34 18.93 33.57 19.70
C PRO A 34 19.77 34.48 18.80
N THR A 35 19.53 34.41 17.50
CA THR A 35 20.25 35.15 16.46
C THR A 35 19.25 35.75 15.48
N ARG A 36 19.48 37.00 15.10
CA ARG A 36 18.70 37.69 14.07
C ARG A 36 19.55 37.85 12.81
N TYR A 37 18.96 37.58 11.65
CA TYR A 37 19.55 37.89 10.35
C TYR A 37 18.47 38.45 9.43
N GLY A 38 18.60 39.73 9.05
CA GLY A 38 17.59 40.44 8.27
C GLY A 38 16.23 40.45 8.97
N ASN A 39 15.22 39.86 8.31
CA ASN A 39 13.85 39.69 8.79
C ASN A 39 13.57 38.30 9.39
N ARG A 40 14.62 37.51 9.66
CA ARG A 40 14.55 36.16 10.22
C ARG A 40 15.15 36.09 11.62
N LEU A 41 14.53 35.27 12.46
CA LEU A 41 14.96 34.90 13.81
C LEU A 41 15.33 33.42 13.81
N PHE A 42 16.46 33.10 14.44
CA PHE A 42 16.97 31.75 14.63
C PHE A 42 17.21 31.52 16.11
N ALA A 43 16.79 30.38 16.64
CA ALA A 43 17.08 30.01 18.01
C ALA A 43 17.01 28.49 18.19
N GLN A 44 17.50 28.03 19.33
CA GLN A 44 17.24 26.70 19.84
C GLN A 44 16.24 26.81 21.00
N VAL A 45 15.22 25.97 21.05
CA VAL A 45 14.22 25.97 22.11
C VAL A 45 14.21 24.62 22.80
N GLU A 46 14.44 24.61 24.10
CA GLU A 46 14.41 23.39 24.90
C GLU A 46 12.95 22.99 25.17
N GLY A 47 12.60 21.76 24.82
CA GLY A 47 11.33 21.11 25.16
C GLY A 47 11.60 19.77 25.85
N ASP A 48 11.06 18.69 25.31
CA ASP A 48 11.48 17.31 25.61
C ASP A 48 12.87 16.98 25.01
N GLN A 49 13.27 17.71 23.97
CA GLN A 49 14.60 17.75 23.40
C GLN A 49 14.91 19.17 22.91
N MET A 50 16.13 19.40 22.42
CA MET A 50 16.50 20.69 21.84
C MET A 50 15.98 20.81 20.41
N TYR A 51 15.16 21.83 20.14
CA TYR A 51 14.60 22.07 18.81
C TYR A 51 15.22 23.29 18.15
N GLU A 52 15.63 23.16 16.90
CA GLU A 52 15.98 24.32 16.08
C GLU A 52 14.70 25.00 15.57
N VAL A 53 14.65 26.32 15.75
CA VAL A 53 13.52 27.15 15.38
C VAL A 53 13.99 28.28 14.50
N GLU A 54 13.29 28.45 13.40
CA GLU A 54 13.42 29.57 12.50
C GLU A 54 12.07 30.29 12.38
N VAL A 55 12.09 31.62 12.37
CA VAL A 55 10.91 32.44 12.14
C VAL A 55 11.24 33.54 11.15
N ALA A 56 10.45 33.70 10.09
CA ALA A 56 10.51 34.82 9.16
C ALA A 56 9.29 35.72 9.36
N VAL A 57 9.53 37.04 9.36
CA VAL A 57 8.46 38.05 9.44
C VAL A 57 8.62 38.98 8.25
N ASP A 58 7.64 38.99 7.37
CA ASP A 58 7.62 39.82 6.17
C ASP A 58 6.24 40.43 5.92
N GLU A 59 6.06 41.04 4.75
CA GLU A 59 4.80 41.67 4.36
C GLU A 59 3.63 40.69 4.23
N GLN A 60 3.91 39.40 4.00
CA GLN A 60 2.92 38.33 3.87
C GLN A 60 2.49 37.75 5.23
N GLY A 61 3.28 37.98 6.29
CA GLY A 61 2.92 37.62 7.66
C GLY A 61 4.06 36.99 8.45
N ILE A 62 3.70 36.09 9.36
CA ILE A 62 4.65 35.34 10.19
C ILE A 62 4.68 33.91 9.69
N THR A 63 5.86 33.42 9.29
CA THR A 63 6.10 32.01 8.96
C THR A 63 7.14 31.44 9.90
N GLY A 64 6.92 30.22 10.39
CA GLY A 64 7.83 29.54 11.29
C GLY A 64 8.26 28.20 10.73
N ARG A 65 9.37 27.68 11.26
CA ARG A 65 9.83 26.32 11.05
C ARG A 65 10.41 25.82 12.36
N CYS A 66 9.95 24.67 12.83
CA CYS A 66 10.46 24.03 14.03
C CYS A 66 10.60 22.53 13.77
N GLY A 67 11.68 21.93 14.29
CA GLY A 67 11.91 20.48 14.23
C GLY A 67 11.00 19.65 15.15
N CYS A 68 10.02 20.24 15.84
CA CYS A 68 9.11 19.47 16.68
C CYS A 68 8.06 18.73 15.83
N GLY A 69 7.79 17.46 16.15
CA GLY A 69 6.81 16.60 15.46
C GLY A 69 5.34 16.99 15.68
N TYR A 70 5.05 18.28 15.83
CA TYR A 70 3.71 18.82 16.01
C TYR A 70 2.99 18.92 14.66
N GLU A 71 1.68 18.68 14.62
CA GLU A 71 0.87 18.63 13.38
C GLU A 71 0.99 19.88 12.50
N GLN A 72 1.23 21.05 13.12
CA GLN A 72 1.52 22.32 12.44
C GLN A 72 2.88 22.85 12.89
N PRO A 73 3.99 22.38 12.30
CA PRO A 73 5.34 22.74 12.74
C PRO A 73 5.65 24.23 12.52
N GLU A 74 4.90 24.88 11.64
CA GLU A 74 5.07 26.29 11.28
C GLU A 74 4.57 27.27 12.36
N LEU A 75 3.60 26.86 13.19
CA LEU A 75 2.98 27.68 14.23
C LEU A 75 2.86 26.92 15.55
N CYS A 76 3.94 26.24 15.94
CA CYS A 76 4.01 25.52 17.20
C CYS A 76 4.33 26.43 18.41
N LYS A 77 4.25 25.87 19.62
CA LYS A 77 4.62 26.56 20.87
C LYS A 77 6.07 27.06 20.89
N HIS A 78 7.00 26.41 20.18
CA HIS A 78 8.41 26.82 20.13
C HIS A 78 8.61 28.05 19.23
N VAL A 79 7.93 28.10 18.08
CA VAL A 79 7.87 29.31 17.23
C VAL A 79 7.29 30.47 18.03
N CYS A 80 6.22 30.23 18.77
CA CYS A 80 5.65 31.21 19.70
C CYS A 80 6.66 31.70 20.74
N ALA A 81 7.42 30.80 21.37
CA ALA A 81 8.44 31.15 22.36
C ALA A 81 9.53 32.08 21.79
N VAL A 82 10.00 31.83 20.57
CA VAL A 82 11.00 32.68 19.89
C VAL A 82 10.42 34.07 19.59
N LEU A 83 9.20 34.13 19.07
CA LEU A 83 8.52 35.40 18.78
C LEU A 83 8.25 36.23 20.04
N VAL A 84 7.77 35.59 21.11
CA VAL A 84 7.54 36.25 22.41
C VAL A 84 8.85 36.72 23.02
N ARG A 85 9.92 35.92 22.92
CA ARG A 85 11.26 36.32 23.40
C ARG A 85 11.79 37.53 22.63
N TRP A 86 11.58 37.57 21.31
CA TRP A 86 11.95 38.72 20.48
C TRP A 86 11.18 39.98 20.89
N THR A 87 9.87 39.91 21.11
CA THR A 87 9.09 41.11 21.48
C THR A 87 9.38 41.63 22.88
N ARG A 88 9.70 40.75 23.83
CA ARG A 88 9.93 41.14 25.23
C ARG A 88 11.36 41.56 25.51
N VAL A 89 12.32 40.86 24.93
CA VAL A 89 13.75 41.08 25.20
C VAL A 89 14.57 41.01 23.90
N PRO A 90 14.30 41.89 22.91
CA PRO A 90 14.92 41.81 21.58
C PRO A 90 16.44 41.90 21.65
N GLY A 91 16.99 42.62 22.63
CA GLY A 91 18.43 42.76 22.85
C GLY A 91 19.17 41.46 23.19
N THR A 92 18.45 40.35 23.45
CA THR A 92 19.07 39.03 23.65
C THR A 92 19.48 38.36 22.35
N PHE A 93 18.93 38.80 21.20
CA PHE A 93 19.26 38.24 19.89
C PHE A 93 20.55 38.85 19.35
N LYS A 94 21.53 38.02 19.04
CA LYS A 94 22.76 38.45 18.35
C LYS A 94 22.42 38.82 16.91
N VAL A 95 22.79 40.02 16.45
CA VAL A 95 22.62 40.41 15.05
C VAL A 95 23.77 39.83 14.24
N SER A 96 23.45 38.97 13.27
CA SER A 96 24.41 38.41 12.32
C SER A 96 24.35 39.17 11.00
N ASN A 97 25.51 39.40 10.39
CA ASN A 97 25.65 39.97 9.04
C ASN A 97 25.77 38.89 7.95
N ALA A 98 25.88 37.62 8.34
CA ALA A 98 25.92 36.48 7.43
C ALA A 98 24.68 35.60 7.64
N PRO A 99 24.16 34.95 6.58
CA PRO A 99 23.06 34.01 6.71
C PRO A 99 23.46 32.93 7.72
N VAL A 100 22.69 32.82 8.79
CA VAL A 100 22.86 31.77 9.78
C VAL A 100 22.51 30.47 9.06
N LYS A 101 23.52 29.64 8.77
CA LYS A 101 23.27 28.24 8.43
C LYS A 101 22.64 27.65 9.67
N VAL A 102 21.32 27.48 9.65
CA VAL A 102 20.67 26.45 10.46
C VAL A 102 21.42 25.19 10.08
N THR A 103 22.26 24.73 11.00
CA THR A 103 22.94 23.48 10.83
C THR A 103 21.87 22.45 11.14
N SER A 104 20.95 22.25 10.19
CA SER A 104 20.41 20.91 10.02
C SER A 104 21.66 20.05 9.97
N ALA A 105 21.90 19.29 11.04
CA ALA A 105 23.09 18.48 11.17
C ALA A 105 23.34 17.82 9.81
N PRO A 106 24.59 17.78 9.31
CA PRO A 106 24.87 16.99 8.10
C PRO A 106 24.17 15.67 8.33
N ALA A 107 23.22 15.31 7.44
CA ALA A 107 22.35 14.17 7.63
C ALA A 107 23.27 12.99 7.94
N GLY A 108 23.33 12.63 9.23
CA GLY A 108 24.04 11.43 9.63
C GLY A 108 23.35 10.27 8.93
N PRO A 109 24.05 9.13 8.77
CA PRO A 109 23.39 7.93 8.27
C PRO A 109 22.08 7.75 9.03
N LEU A 110 21.00 7.45 8.31
CA LEU A 110 19.67 7.27 8.90
C LEU A 110 19.80 6.39 10.15
N ALA A 111 19.28 6.86 11.28
CA ALA A 111 19.22 6.04 12.47
C ALA A 111 18.42 4.77 12.13
N VAL A 112 19.05 3.60 12.26
CA VAL A 112 18.43 2.31 11.94
C VAL A 112 18.13 1.50 13.19
N ARG A 113 16.99 0.82 13.19
CA ARG A 113 16.70 -0.27 14.11
C ARG A 113 17.15 -1.60 13.48
N PRO A 114 17.61 -2.57 14.31
CA PRO A 114 17.88 -3.91 13.84
C PRO A 114 16.66 -4.46 13.09
N ALA A 115 16.91 -5.18 11.99
CA ALA A 115 15.83 -5.82 11.25
C ALA A 115 15.06 -6.76 12.19
N PRO A 116 13.72 -6.78 12.11
CA PRO A 116 12.92 -7.69 12.91
C PRO A 116 13.39 -9.13 12.68
N ALA A 117 13.58 -9.89 13.76
CA ALA A 117 13.93 -11.29 13.65
C ALA A 117 12.83 -12.03 12.86
N PRO A 118 13.18 -13.06 12.06
CA PRO A 118 12.16 -13.96 11.55
C PRO A 118 11.36 -14.49 12.74
N ALA A 119 10.05 -14.55 12.61
CA ALA A 119 9.18 -15.16 13.59
C ALA A 119 8.29 -16.17 12.86
N LEU A 120 7.92 -17.25 13.55
CA LEU A 120 6.80 -18.05 13.07
C LEU A 120 5.56 -17.15 13.07
N PRO A 121 4.72 -17.22 12.02
CA PRO A 121 3.45 -16.52 12.07
C PRO A 121 2.67 -16.99 13.30
N ALA A 122 2.15 -16.05 14.09
CA ALA A 122 1.50 -16.33 15.38
C ALA A 122 0.29 -17.28 15.22
N HIS A 123 -0.35 -17.20 14.06
CA HIS A 123 -1.35 -18.15 13.62
C HIS A 123 -0.90 -18.75 12.29
N PRO A 124 -1.14 -20.05 12.07
CA PRO A 124 -0.95 -20.60 10.74
C PRO A 124 -1.78 -19.80 9.73
N PRO A 125 -1.31 -19.66 8.48
CA PRO A 125 -2.10 -19.01 7.44
C PRO A 125 -3.49 -19.64 7.33
N ALA A 126 -4.54 -18.85 7.13
CA ALA A 126 -5.92 -19.35 7.15
C ALA A 126 -6.18 -20.46 6.11
N TRP A 127 -5.43 -20.49 5.01
CA TRP A 127 -5.51 -21.56 4.01
C TRP A 127 -4.94 -22.91 4.50
N LEU A 128 -4.16 -22.95 5.60
CA LEU A 128 -3.68 -24.20 6.19
C LEU A 128 -4.83 -25.02 6.83
N SER A 129 -5.77 -24.36 7.48
CA SER A 129 -6.87 -25.01 8.18
C SER A 129 -8.13 -25.17 7.32
N ARG A 130 -8.07 -24.79 6.04
CA ARG A 130 -9.22 -24.78 5.14
C ARG A 130 -8.98 -25.74 3.99
N THR A 131 -9.85 -26.73 3.85
CA THR A 131 -9.83 -27.61 2.68
C THR A 131 -10.39 -26.88 1.47
N ALA A 132 -10.06 -27.36 0.26
CA ALA A 132 -10.59 -26.78 -0.98
C ALA A 132 -12.13 -26.73 -1.00
N ASP A 133 -12.78 -27.73 -0.40
CA ASP A 133 -14.23 -27.84 -0.26
C ASP A 133 -14.80 -26.84 0.76
N MET A 134 -14.13 -26.65 1.91
CA MET A 134 -14.51 -25.61 2.87
C MET A 134 -14.42 -24.23 2.26
N VAL A 135 -13.32 -23.95 1.54
CA VAL A 135 -13.16 -22.66 0.85
C VAL A 135 -14.23 -22.47 -0.21
N ALA A 136 -14.54 -23.51 -1.01
CA ALA A 136 -15.61 -23.42 -2.02
C ALA A 136 -16.98 -23.16 -1.39
N GLY A 137 -17.28 -23.83 -0.27
CA GLY A 137 -18.53 -23.64 0.47
C GLY A 137 -18.66 -22.23 1.06
N GLU A 138 -17.60 -21.70 1.66
CA GLU A 138 -17.56 -20.32 2.17
C GLU A 138 -17.71 -19.30 1.03
N GLU A 139 -16.98 -19.48 -0.08
CA GLU A 139 -17.07 -18.61 -1.26
C GLU A 139 -18.49 -18.60 -1.87
N LEU A 140 -19.14 -19.77 -1.93
CA LEU A 140 -20.52 -19.90 -2.40
C LEU A 140 -21.52 -19.26 -1.43
N ALA A 141 -21.32 -19.41 -0.12
CA ALA A 141 -22.15 -18.78 0.90
C ALA A 141 -22.04 -17.24 0.84
N ASP A 142 -20.83 -16.70 0.62
CA ASP A 142 -20.60 -15.26 0.43
C ASP A 142 -21.32 -14.74 -0.82
N LEU A 143 -21.29 -15.50 -1.93
CA LEU A 143 -22.06 -15.17 -3.13
C LEU A 143 -23.57 -15.15 -2.85
N GLN A 144 -24.09 -16.18 -2.17
CA GLN A 144 -25.50 -16.26 -1.80
C GLN A 144 -25.91 -15.10 -0.89
N ALA A 145 -25.09 -14.75 0.10
CA ALA A 145 -25.34 -13.60 0.98
C ALA A 145 -25.39 -12.27 0.18
N GLY A 146 -24.51 -12.12 -0.81
CA GLY A 146 -24.54 -11.00 -1.75
C GLY A 146 -25.85 -10.90 -2.53
N LEU A 147 -26.29 -12.03 -3.11
CA LEU A 147 -27.55 -12.12 -3.86
C LEU A 147 -28.78 -11.92 -2.96
N GLU A 148 -28.71 -12.34 -1.70
CA GLU A 148 -29.77 -12.16 -0.71
C GLU A 148 -29.99 -10.68 -0.34
N MET A 149 -29.07 -9.77 -0.68
CA MET A 149 -29.31 -8.33 -0.54
C MET A 149 -30.18 -7.75 -1.67
N MET A 150 -30.27 -8.43 -2.82
CA MET A 150 -31.07 -7.98 -3.97
C MET A 150 -32.56 -8.28 -3.81
N THR A 151 -33.43 -7.55 -4.52
CA THR A 151 -34.87 -7.87 -4.56
C THR A 151 -35.14 -9.07 -5.46
N VAL A 152 -36.22 -9.82 -5.20
CA VAL A 152 -36.65 -10.93 -6.06
C VAL A 152 -36.94 -10.47 -7.50
N ALA A 153 -37.45 -9.24 -7.66
CA ALA A 153 -37.68 -8.66 -8.99
C ALA A 153 -36.37 -8.48 -9.75
N THR A 154 -35.35 -7.91 -9.10
CA THR A 154 -34.00 -7.72 -9.68
C THR A 154 -33.36 -9.06 -10.05
N LEU A 155 -33.41 -10.05 -9.16
CA LEU A 155 -32.85 -11.39 -9.42
C LEU A 155 -33.50 -12.03 -10.67
N ARG A 156 -34.83 -11.92 -10.79
CA ARG A 156 -35.57 -12.44 -11.95
C ARG A 156 -35.31 -11.67 -13.23
N GLU A 157 -35.14 -10.36 -13.16
CA GLU A 157 -34.78 -9.52 -14.30
C GLU A 157 -33.40 -9.93 -14.85
N ILE A 158 -32.40 -10.04 -13.95
CA ILE A 158 -31.05 -10.49 -14.32
C ILE A 158 -31.10 -11.88 -14.94
N ALA A 159 -31.79 -12.84 -14.30
CA ALA A 159 -31.90 -14.21 -14.82
C ALA A 159 -32.61 -14.27 -16.18
N SER A 160 -33.72 -13.54 -16.36
CA SER A 160 -34.47 -13.49 -17.62
C SER A 160 -33.62 -12.95 -18.77
N SER A 161 -32.81 -11.91 -18.52
CA SER A 161 -31.88 -11.36 -19.51
C SER A 161 -30.85 -12.38 -20.03
N ARG A 162 -30.69 -13.50 -19.31
CA ARG A 162 -29.75 -14.59 -19.60
C ARG A 162 -30.43 -15.90 -20.00
N GLY A 163 -31.76 -15.89 -20.15
CA GLY A 163 -32.53 -17.10 -20.42
C GLY A 163 -32.53 -18.10 -19.26
N TRP A 164 -32.11 -17.69 -18.06
CA TRP A 164 -32.18 -18.53 -16.87
C TRP A 164 -33.60 -18.54 -16.32
N THR A 165 -34.07 -19.73 -15.98
CA THR A 165 -35.40 -19.91 -15.39
C THR A 165 -35.25 -20.13 -13.89
N LEU A 166 -35.65 -19.14 -13.10
CA LEU A 166 -35.72 -19.22 -11.64
C LEU A 166 -37.13 -19.66 -11.22
N ARG A 167 -37.24 -20.79 -10.52
CA ARG A 167 -38.52 -21.36 -10.08
C ARG A 167 -38.79 -21.05 -8.60
N GLY A 168 -40.06 -21.03 -8.22
CA GLY A 168 -40.48 -20.82 -6.84
C GLY A 168 -40.70 -19.35 -6.45
N THR A 169 -41.22 -19.16 -5.24
CA THR A 169 -41.57 -17.85 -4.67
C THR A 169 -40.71 -17.46 -3.48
N LEU A 170 -40.05 -18.43 -2.84
CA LEU A 170 -39.15 -18.19 -1.71
C LEU A 170 -37.82 -17.61 -2.21
N LYS A 171 -37.42 -16.47 -1.64
CA LYS A 171 -36.20 -15.75 -2.04
C LYS A 171 -34.94 -16.61 -1.89
N ALA A 172 -34.78 -17.33 -0.78
CA ALA A 172 -33.66 -18.23 -0.56
C ALA A 172 -33.50 -19.28 -1.67
N SER A 173 -34.60 -19.88 -2.13
CA SER A 173 -34.57 -20.86 -3.23
C SER A 173 -34.22 -20.21 -4.57
N ILE A 174 -34.63 -18.96 -4.78
CA ILE A 174 -34.27 -18.18 -5.97
C ILE A 174 -32.78 -17.84 -5.95
N VAL A 175 -32.24 -17.43 -4.80
CA VAL A 175 -30.82 -17.12 -4.60
C VAL A 175 -29.95 -18.35 -4.80
N GLU A 176 -30.34 -19.50 -4.26
CA GLU A 176 -29.63 -20.77 -4.45
C GLU A 176 -29.56 -21.16 -5.94
N GLN A 177 -30.69 -21.11 -6.64
CA GLN A 177 -30.73 -21.38 -8.08
C GLN A 177 -29.85 -20.40 -8.88
N MET A 178 -29.89 -19.11 -8.52
CA MET A 178 -29.09 -18.10 -9.20
C MET A 178 -27.58 -18.30 -8.95
N ALA A 179 -27.19 -18.59 -7.71
CA ALA A 179 -25.79 -18.91 -7.39
C ALA A 179 -25.32 -20.15 -8.17
N ALA A 180 -26.15 -21.18 -8.28
CA ALA A 180 -25.85 -22.38 -9.08
C ALA A 180 -25.65 -22.06 -10.57
N TYR A 181 -26.49 -21.20 -11.16
CA TYR A 181 -26.28 -20.75 -12.55
C TYR A 181 -25.01 -19.91 -12.70
N MET A 182 -24.64 -19.11 -11.70
CA MET A 182 -23.47 -18.25 -11.76
C MET A 182 -22.16 -19.02 -11.69
N VAL A 183 -22.09 -20.15 -10.98
CA VAL A 183 -20.89 -21.00 -10.89
C VAL A 183 -20.84 -22.11 -11.96
N ASP A 184 -21.85 -22.20 -12.82
CA ASP A 184 -21.87 -23.16 -13.92
C ASP A 184 -20.89 -22.76 -15.03
N ASP A 185 -19.97 -23.65 -15.38
CA ASP A 185 -18.90 -23.40 -16.35
C ASP A 185 -19.43 -22.95 -17.73
N GLN A 186 -20.54 -23.55 -18.18
CA GLN A 186 -21.12 -23.26 -19.49
C GLN A 186 -21.83 -21.91 -19.50
N ALA A 187 -22.56 -21.60 -18.43
CA ALA A 187 -23.22 -20.31 -18.23
C ALA A 187 -22.18 -19.18 -18.10
N LEU A 188 -21.09 -19.40 -17.39
CA LEU A 188 -19.95 -18.49 -17.27
C LEU A 188 -19.28 -18.23 -18.62
N ALA A 189 -18.95 -19.29 -19.37
CA ALA A 189 -18.36 -19.16 -20.70
C ALA A 189 -19.27 -18.37 -21.64
N THR A 190 -20.59 -18.61 -21.58
CA THR A 190 -21.58 -17.85 -22.34
C THR A 190 -21.59 -16.38 -21.93
N GLY A 191 -21.62 -16.09 -20.61
CA GLY A 191 -21.58 -14.73 -20.08
C GLY A 191 -20.33 -13.96 -20.50
N LEU A 192 -19.17 -14.62 -20.47
CA LEU A 192 -17.89 -14.05 -20.91
C LEU A 192 -17.84 -13.76 -22.41
N SER A 193 -18.45 -14.62 -23.24
CA SER A 193 -18.51 -14.39 -24.69
C SER A 193 -19.29 -13.13 -25.07
N MET A 194 -20.18 -12.67 -24.18
CA MET A 194 -20.95 -11.43 -24.36
C MET A 194 -20.17 -10.18 -23.93
N VAL A 195 -19.02 -10.34 -23.25
CA VAL A 195 -18.17 -9.22 -22.83
C VAL A 195 -17.38 -8.74 -24.05
N GLU A 196 -17.58 -7.47 -24.43
CA GLU A 196 -16.78 -6.87 -25.49
C GLU A 196 -15.28 -6.94 -25.18
N LYS A 197 -14.43 -7.08 -26.21
CA LYS A 197 -12.96 -7.04 -26.03
C LYS A 197 -12.50 -5.79 -25.28
N ASN A 198 -13.22 -4.68 -25.50
CA ASN A 198 -13.05 -3.41 -24.82
C ASN A 198 -13.71 -3.32 -23.44
N ASP A 199 -14.24 -4.40 -22.87
CA ASP A 199 -14.67 -4.49 -21.47
C ASP A 199 -13.90 -5.59 -20.71
N GLN A 200 -13.27 -6.54 -21.42
CA GLN A 200 -12.46 -7.63 -20.83
C GLN A 200 -11.28 -7.19 -19.95
N VAL A 201 -10.54 -6.13 -20.31
CA VAL A 201 -9.46 -5.56 -19.46
C VAL A 201 -10.04 -5.05 -18.15
N LEU A 202 -11.20 -4.38 -18.18
CA LEU A 202 -11.82 -3.87 -16.96
C LEU A 202 -12.33 -5.01 -16.09
N LEU A 203 -12.95 -6.04 -16.69
CA LEU A 203 -13.30 -7.28 -16.00
C LEU A 203 -12.07 -7.96 -15.37
N GLY A 204 -10.95 -8.01 -16.10
CA GLY A 204 -9.68 -8.51 -15.56
C GLY A 204 -9.13 -7.66 -14.41
N LEU A 205 -9.31 -6.33 -14.44
CA LEU A 205 -8.87 -5.45 -13.37
C LEU A 205 -9.73 -5.65 -12.12
N ILE A 206 -11.05 -5.80 -12.28
CA ILE A 206 -11.96 -6.18 -11.19
C ILE A 206 -11.53 -7.53 -10.63
N ALA A 207 -11.18 -8.49 -11.48
CA ALA A 207 -10.68 -9.79 -11.05
C ALA A 207 -9.36 -9.72 -10.27
N ALA A 208 -8.42 -8.89 -10.72
CA ALA A 208 -7.11 -8.77 -10.09
C ALA A 208 -7.17 -8.06 -8.73
N VAL A 209 -8.00 -7.02 -8.62
CA VAL A 209 -8.12 -6.21 -7.41
C VAL A 209 -9.12 -6.81 -6.42
N GLY A 210 -10.16 -7.50 -6.91
CA GLY A 210 -11.26 -8.05 -6.12
C GLY A 210 -12.45 -7.09 -6.05
N ASP A 211 -12.19 -5.86 -5.61
CA ASP A 211 -13.19 -4.80 -5.44
C ASP A 211 -12.71 -3.46 -6.05
N LEU A 212 -13.37 -3.02 -7.12
CA LEU A 212 -13.11 -1.69 -7.70
C LEU A 212 -14.21 -0.71 -7.32
N PHE A 213 -13.83 0.53 -7.00
CA PHE A 213 -14.75 1.62 -6.62
C PHE A 213 -14.83 2.68 -7.72
N PRO A 214 -15.55 2.44 -8.84
CA PRO A 214 -15.63 3.33 -10.00
C PRO A 214 -15.92 4.79 -9.69
N TYR A 215 -16.76 5.09 -8.69
CA TYR A 215 -17.25 6.45 -8.43
C TYR A 215 -16.29 7.27 -7.56
N ASN A 216 -15.45 6.63 -6.74
CA ASN A 216 -14.45 7.30 -5.88
C ASN A 216 -13.01 7.25 -6.43
N THR A 217 -12.72 6.34 -7.36
CA THR A 217 -11.36 6.11 -7.91
C THR A 217 -11.32 6.12 -9.44
N SER A 218 -12.17 6.93 -10.08
CA SER A 218 -12.25 6.97 -11.55
C SER A 218 -10.92 7.31 -12.23
N LYS A 219 -10.09 8.19 -11.64
CA LYS A 219 -8.80 8.57 -12.22
C LYS A 219 -7.77 7.42 -12.25
N PRO A 220 -7.43 6.75 -11.12
CA PRO A 220 -6.57 5.57 -11.17
C PRO A 220 -7.06 4.47 -12.12
N ILE A 221 -8.37 4.21 -12.16
CA ILE A 221 -8.93 3.20 -13.07
C ILE A 221 -8.77 3.63 -14.53
N VAL A 222 -8.99 4.91 -14.85
CA VAL A 222 -8.76 5.47 -16.18
C VAL A 222 -7.29 5.39 -16.58
N ASP A 223 -6.38 5.75 -15.67
CA ASP A 223 -4.94 5.75 -15.91
C ASP A 223 -4.46 4.32 -16.19
N ILE A 224 -4.85 3.34 -15.37
CA ILE A 224 -4.52 1.92 -15.57
C ILE A 224 -5.17 1.37 -16.85
N THR A 225 -6.46 1.64 -17.06
CA THR A 225 -7.15 1.14 -18.27
C THR A 225 -6.56 1.75 -19.54
N THR A 226 -6.10 3.00 -19.49
CA THR A 226 -5.40 3.67 -20.59
C THR A 226 -4.04 3.05 -20.84
N GLU A 227 -3.32 2.60 -19.82
CA GLU A 227 -2.04 1.89 -20.01
C GLU A 227 -2.23 0.57 -20.77
N PHE A 228 -3.33 -0.14 -20.51
CA PHE A 228 -3.66 -1.42 -21.16
C PHE A 228 -4.48 -1.28 -22.45
N ARG A 229 -4.89 -0.07 -22.85
CA ARG A 229 -5.75 0.18 -24.01
C ARG A 229 -5.37 1.45 -24.76
N LYS A 230 -6.21 1.84 -25.71
CA LYS A 230 -6.20 3.22 -26.22
C LYS A 230 -6.66 4.17 -25.09
N PRO A 231 -6.26 5.45 -25.12
CA PRO A 231 -6.74 6.47 -24.18
C PRO A 231 -8.25 6.40 -24.01
N VAL A 232 -8.68 6.10 -22.78
CA VAL A 232 -10.10 5.99 -22.42
C VAL A 232 -10.49 7.15 -21.52
N THR A 233 -11.71 7.66 -21.71
CA THR A 233 -12.25 8.71 -20.84
C THR A 233 -12.92 8.08 -19.62
N ALA A 234 -13.01 8.83 -18.51
CA ALA A 234 -13.77 8.41 -17.34
C ALA A 234 -15.21 7.99 -17.70
N ARG A 235 -15.86 8.72 -18.60
CA ARG A 235 -17.21 8.39 -19.08
C ARG A 235 -17.29 7.02 -19.80
N ALA A 236 -16.25 6.67 -20.56
CA ALA A 236 -16.19 5.37 -21.23
C ALA A 236 -16.01 4.23 -20.22
N VAL A 237 -15.17 4.43 -19.20
CA VAL A 237 -14.99 3.48 -18.09
C VAL A 237 -16.29 3.27 -17.32
N MET A 238 -17.01 4.35 -16.98
CA MET A 238 -18.31 4.24 -16.28
C MET A 238 -19.34 3.44 -17.09
N ARG A 239 -19.46 3.72 -18.39
CA ARG A 239 -20.35 2.94 -19.27
C ARG A 239 -19.95 1.47 -19.36
N ALA A 240 -18.66 1.16 -19.28
CA ALA A 240 -18.18 -0.22 -19.24
C ALA A 240 -18.58 -0.90 -17.93
N PHE A 241 -18.48 -0.22 -16.78
CA PHE A 241 -19.01 -0.74 -15.52
C PHE A 241 -20.52 -0.97 -15.55
N ASP A 242 -21.29 -0.05 -16.14
CA ASP A 242 -22.74 -0.23 -16.28
C ASP A 242 -23.06 -1.48 -17.12
N ARG A 243 -22.36 -1.68 -18.25
CA ARG A 243 -22.52 -2.88 -19.08
C ARG A 243 -22.11 -4.15 -18.35
N LEU A 244 -20.96 -4.11 -17.67
CA LEU A 244 -20.42 -5.24 -16.90
C LEU A 244 -21.32 -5.61 -15.71
N GLY A 245 -21.98 -4.63 -15.08
CA GLY A 245 -22.94 -4.87 -14.00
C GLY A 245 -24.23 -5.54 -14.46
N GLN A 246 -24.53 -5.54 -15.76
CA GLN A 246 -25.60 -6.34 -16.34
C GLN A 246 -25.17 -7.80 -16.59
N ILE A 247 -23.90 -8.13 -16.34
CA ILE A 247 -23.34 -9.47 -16.53
C ILE A 247 -23.24 -10.15 -15.16
N PRO A 248 -23.75 -11.38 -15.00
CA PRO A 248 -23.72 -12.11 -13.72
C PRO A 248 -22.31 -12.64 -13.38
N LEU A 249 -21.28 -11.90 -13.78
CA LEU A 249 -19.90 -12.07 -13.37
C LEU A 249 -19.53 -11.06 -12.28
N ILE A 250 -20.25 -9.94 -12.20
CA ILE A 250 -19.94 -8.83 -11.31
C ILE A 250 -21.20 -8.46 -10.53
N LEU A 251 -21.04 -8.30 -9.23
CA LEU A 251 -22.03 -7.66 -8.37
C LEU A 251 -21.65 -6.18 -8.25
N THR A 252 -22.53 -5.29 -8.70
CA THR A 252 -22.34 -3.85 -8.52
C THR A 252 -23.12 -3.33 -7.32
N GLY A 253 -22.56 -2.33 -6.64
CA GLY A 253 -23.15 -1.71 -5.46
C GLY A 253 -24.52 -1.12 -5.68
N GLN A 254 -24.82 -0.66 -6.90
CA GLN A 254 -26.16 -0.22 -7.30
C GLN A 254 -27.20 -1.33 -7.15
N LEU A 255 -26.79 -2.60 -7.31
CA LEU A 255 -27.67 -3.75 -7.16
C LEU A 255 -27.75 -4.26 -5.72
N LEU A 256 -26.73 -4.00 -4.89
CA LEU A 256 -26.63 -4.50 -3.51
C LEU A 256 -27.32 -3.60 -2.46
N GLY A 257 -27.74 -2.37 -2.83
CA GLY A 257 -28.45 -1.45 -1.92
C GLY A 257 -27.52 -0.67 -0.97
N GLN A 258 -28.10 0.07 -0.01
CA GLN A 258 -27.37 1.01 0.86
C GLN A 258 -26.23 0.35 1.67
N GLY A 259 -25.04 0.96 1.66
CA GLY A 259 -23.87 0.52 2.42
C GLY A 259 -22.55 1.05 1.85
N ALA A 260 -21.41 0.68 2.45
CA ALA A 260 -20.07 1.10 2.01
C ALA A 260 -19.67 0.59 0.60
N LEU A 261 -20.43 -0.35 0.04
CA LEU A 261 -20.20 -0.95 -1.27
C LEU A 261 -21.13 -0.42 -2.37
N THR A 262 -21.94 0.62 -2.13
CA THR A 262 -22.89 1.18 -3.12
C THR A 262 -22.25 1.56 -4.45
N ASP A 263 -20.95 1.84 -4.41
CA ASP A 263 -20.16 2.27 -5.56
C ASP A 263 -19.14 1.21 -6.02
N ALA A 264 -19.16 0.00 -5.46
CA ALA A 264 -18.20 -1.05 -5.77
C ALA A 264 -18.67 -1.93 -6.94
N ALA A 265 -17.73 -2.45 -7.72
CA ALA A 265 -17.91 -3.54 -8.65
C ALA A 265 -17.02 -4.69 -8.19
N VAL A 266 -17.66 -5.80 -7.81
CA VAL A 266 -17.00 -6.94 -7.19
C VAL A 266 -17.22 -8.18 -8.05
N MET A 267 -16.15 -8.91 -8.34
CA MET A 267 -16.27 -10.24 -8.93
C MET A 267 -16.28 -11.30 -7.81
N PRO A 268 -17.40 -12.01 -7.58
CA PRO A 268 -17.49 -12.97 -6.48
C PRO A 268 -16.40 -14.04 -6.57
N ARG A 269 -15.75 -14.34 -5.44
CA ARG A 269 -14.65 -15.32 -5.39
C ARG A 269 -15.07 -16.72 -5.82
N ALA A 270 -16.32 -17.10 -5.56
CA ALA A 270 -16.90 -18.37 -6.04
C ALA A 270 -16.72 -18.57 -7.55
N LEU A 271 -16.69 -17.50 -8.34
CA LEU A 271 -16.54 -17.60 -9.78
C LEU A 271 -15.09 -17.87 -10.21
N TRP A 272 -14.09 -17.49 -9.39
CA TRP A 272 -12.69 -17.43 -9.82
C TRP A 272 -12.14 -18.77 -10.32
N ARG A 273 -12.61 -19.88 -9.76
CA ARG A 273 -12.20 -21.25 -10.13
C ARG A 273 -12.72 -21.68 -11.49
N HIS A 274 -13.81 -21.07 -11.93
CA HIS A 274 -14.55 -21.40 -13.14
C HIS A 274 -14.25 -20.43 -14.28
N LEU A 275 -13.60 -19.31 -13.97
CA LEU A 275 -13.24 -18.32 -14.97
C LEU A 275 -12.02 -18.82 -15.76
N PRO A 276 -12.00 -18.61 -17.10
CA PRO A 276 -10.77 -18.76 -17.87
C PRO A 276 -9.74 -17.73 -17.39
N ALA A 277 -8.53 -17.75 -17.95
CA ALA A 277 -7.49 -16.78 -17.60
C ALA A 277 -7.89 -15.34 -18.00
N LEU A 278 -8.74 -14.69 -17.21
CA LEU A 278 -9.25 -13.33 -17.43
C LEU A 278 -8.16 -12.27 -17.37
N LEU A 279 -7.03 -12.62 -16.77
CA LEU A 279 -5.84 -11.79 -16.74
C LEU A 279 -5.00 -11.94 -18.01
N ALA A 280 -5.28 -12.88 -18.91
CA ALA A 280 -4.52 -13.04 -20.16
C ALA A 280 -4.52 -11.79 -21.08
N PRO A 281 -5.54 -10.91 -21.07
CA PRO A 281 -5.48 -9.61 -21.75
C PRO A 281 -4.73 -8.52 -20.98
N LEU A 282 -4.53 -8.68 -19.65
CA LEU A 282 -3.82 -7.71 -18.78
C LEU A 282 -2.35 -8.06 -18.62
N MET A 283 -2.07 -9.35 -18.56
CA MET A 283 -0.75 -9.92 -18.69
C MET A 283 -0.44 -9.87 -20.18
N PRO A 284 0.54 -9.10 -20.65
CA PRO A 284 0.89 -9.12 -22.07
C PRO A 284 1.11 -10.58 -22.47
N GLY A 285 0.23 -11.10 -23.32
CA GLY A 285 0.40 -12.44 -23.90
C GLY A 285 1.77 -12.50 -24.57
N ALA A 286 2.36 -13.69 -24.68
CA ALA A 286 3.64 -13.90 -25.37
C ALA A 286 3.67 -13.30 -26.80
N THR A 287 2.50 -13.02 -27.39
CA THR A 287 2.30 -12.40 -28.70
C THR A 287 2.32 -10.86 -28.70
N GLU A 288 2.18 -10.18 -27.56
CA GLU A 288 2.13 -8.71 -27.45
C GLU A 288 3.39 -8.10 -26.81
N LEU A 289 4.24 -8.93 -26.19
CA LEU A 289 5.56 -8.49 -25.73
C LEU A 289 6.37 -7.89 -26.89
N PRO A 290 7.20 -6.85 -26.68
CA PRO A 290 8.13 -6.39 -27.71
C PRO A 290 9.03 -7.56 -28.17
N PRO A 291 9.49 -7.60 -29.44
CA PRO A 291 10.29 -8.71 -29.98
C PRO A 291 11.52 -9.06 -29.13
N SER A 292 12.03 -8.11 -28.36
CA SER A 292 13.10 -8.26 -27.36
C SER A 292 12.71 -9.12 -26.15
N ALA A 293 11.44 -9.08 -25.72
CA ALA A 293 10.90 -9.86 -24.60
C ALA A 293 10.26 -11.20 -25.02
N ARG A 294 9.89 -11.36 -26.30
CA ARG A 294 9.39 -12.65 -26.87
C ARG A 294 10.44 -13.75 -26.89
N ARG A 295 11.73 -13.38 -26.89
CA ARG A 295 12.84 -14.32 -26.83
C ARG A 295 13.11 -14.70 -25.37
N ALA A 296 12.28 -15.59 -24.80
CA ALA A 296 12.65 -16.63 -23.80
C ALA A 296 11.72 -16.81 -22.58
N ASN A 297 11.01 -15.80 -22.07
CA ASN A 297 10.77 -15.78 -20.61
C ASN A 297 9.32 -15.77 -20.08
N VAL A 298 8.29 -15.91 -20.91
CA VAL A 298 6.91 -16.05 -20.40
C VAL A 298 6.33 -17.38 -20.83
N ARG A 299 6.16 -18.29 -19.86
CA ARG A 299 5.55 -19.60 -20.01
C ARG A 299 4.46 -19.74 -18.96
N GLU A 300 3.33 -20.35 -19.31
CA GLU A 300 2.35 -20.77 -18.30
C GLU A 300 3.05 -21.65 -17.25
N SER A 301 2.77 -21.37 -15.99
CA SER A 301 3.27 -22.20 -14.90
C SER A 301 2.58 -23.57 -14.99
N GLN A 302 3.34 -24.64 -14.79
CA GLN A 302 2.77 -25.99 -14.64
C GLN A 302 2.60 -26.25 -13.14
N PRO A 303 1.37 -26.29 -12.61
CA PRO A 303 1.13 -26.40 -11.17
C PRO A 303 1.85 -27.59 -10.52
N ARG A 304 1.89 -28.73 -11.22
CA ARG A 304 2.64 -29.91 -10.75
C ARG A 304 4.14 -29.64 -10.58
N ARG A 305 4.77 -28.99 -11.55
CA ARG A 305 6.20 -28.64 -11.46
C ARG A 305 6.49 -27.70 -10.30
N PHE A 306 5.55 -26.82 -9.98
CA PHE A 306 5.66 -25.92 -8.85
C PHE A 306 5.62 -26.69 -7.52
N VAL A 307 4.67 -27.63 -7.38
CA VAL A 307 4.57 -28.50 -6.19
C VAL A 307 5.81 -29.38 -6.05
N ASP A 308 6.27 -30.00 -7.14
CA ASP A 308 7.47 -30.84 -7.15
C ASP A 308 8.71 -30.03 -6.73
N ALA A 309 8.85 -28.80 -7.24
CA ALA A 309 9.90 -27.87 -6.85
C ALA A 309 9.84 -27.52 -5.36
N ALA A 310 8.64 -27.28 -4.81
CA ALA A 310 8.45 -26.99 -3.38
C ALA A 310 8.87 -28.18 -2.52
N LEU A 311 8.46 -29.39 -2.88
CA LEU A 311 8.83 -30.64 -2.20
C LEU A 311 10.34 -30.89 -2.25
N GLN A 312 10.96 -30.70 -3.42
CA GLN A 312 12.41 -30.85 -3.59
C GLN A 312 13.18 -29.85 -2.73
N LEU A 313 12.72 -28.59 -2.65
CA LEU A 313 13.34 -27.58 -1.79
C LEU A 313 13.22 -27.95 -0.31
N LEU A 314 12.05 -28.42 0.13
CA LEU A 314 11.83 -28.88 1.51
C LEU A 314 12.80 -30.01 1.87
N LEU A 315 12.87 -31.05 1.04
CA LEU A 315 13.78 -32.18 1.24
C LEU A 315 15.25 -31.72 1.22
N ALA A 316 15.61 -30.82 0.31
CA ALA A 316 16.98 -30.31 0.21
C ALA A 316 17.39 -29.53 1.48
N ILE A 317 16.49 -28.73 2.05
CA ILE A 317 16.71 -27.98 3.30
C ILE A 317 16.85 -28.93 4.51
N GLU A 318 16.12 -30.04 4.54
CA GLU A 318 16.25 -31.04 5.61
C GLU A 318 17.64 -31.70 5.64
N HIS A 319 18.18 -32.00 4.46
CA HIS A 319 19.48 -32.65 4.32
C HIS A 319 20.64 -31.66 4.39
N LEU A 320 20.44 -30.44 3.89
CA LEU A 320 21.45 -29.38 3.80
C LEU A 320 20.86 -28.03 4.27
N PRO A 321 20.73 -27.83 5.58
CA PRO A 321 20.18 -26.60 6.17
C PRO A 321 20.92 -25.34 5.70
N PRO A 322 20.26 -24.42 4.97
CA PRO A 322 20.91 -23.21 4.45
C PRO A 322 20.96 -22.10 5.51
N THR A 323 21.73 -21.07 5.22
CA THR A 323 21.92 -19.87 6.03
C THR A 323 21.07 -18.74 5.46
N ARG A 324 20.32 -18.07 6.34
CA ARG A 324 19.53 -16.89 5.94
C ARG A 324 20.44 -15.74 5.54
N ALA A 325 20.05 -14.99 4.52
CA ALA A 325 20.73 -13.74 4.21
C ALA A 325 20.57 -12.74 5.37
N PRO A 326 21.56 -11.86 5.60
CA PRO A 326 21.38 -10.71 6.49
C PRO A 326 20.18 -9.89 6.06
N ARG A 327 19.34 -9.49 7.03
CA ARG A 327 18.18 -8.66 6.77
C ARG A 327 18.57 -7.18 6.73
N THR A 328 17.90 -6.41 5.88
CA THR A 328 18.06 -4.96 5.80
C THR A 328 17.58 -4.31 7.11
N PRO A 329 18.44 -3.56 7.83
CA PRO A 329 18.01 -2.72 8.94
C PRO A 329 16.95 -1.71 8.48
N ARG A 330 15.99 -1.36 9.35
CA ARG A 330 14.92 -0.42 9.00
C ARG A 330 15.21 0.95 9.63
N PRO A 331 15.04 2.07 8.93
CA PRO A 331 15.27 3.38 9.53
C PRO A 331 14.13 3.78 10.47
N VAL A 332 14.47 4.49 11.54
CA VAL A 332 13.54 4.98 12.57
C VAL A 332 12.52 5.99 12.00
N ILE A 333 12.84 6.62 10.87
CA ILE A 333 11.97 7.58 10.20
C ILE A 333 10.60 6.98 9.77
N GLU A 334 10.49 5.66 9.63
CA GLU A 334 9.23 4.94 9.37
C GLU A 334 8.18 5.12 10.48
N ASP A 335 8.60 5.51 11.67
CA ASP A 335 7.69 5.81 12.78
C ASP A 335 6.94 7.13 12.52
N HIS A 336 7.55 8.04 11.76
CA HIS A 336 7.00 9.34 11.37
C HIS A 336 6.44 9.36 9.94
N LEU A 337 6.87 8.42 9.09
CA LEU A 337 6.40 8.26 7.71
C LEU A 337 5.80 6.85 7.53
N PRO A 338 4.54 6.61 7.95
CA PRO A 338 3.94 5.27 7.91
C PRO A 338 3.86 4.65 6.51
N TRP A 339 3.81 5.48 5.46
CA TRP A 339 3.77 5.03 4.07
C TRP A 339 5.09 4.41 3.57
N LEU A 340 6.20 4.56 4.31
CA LEU A 340 7.47 3.86 4.05
C LEU A 340 7.51 2.44 4.63
N ARG A 341 6.57 2.09 5.52
CA ARG A 341 6.54 0.76 6.14
C ARG A 341 6.31 -0.32 5.08
N ASP A 342 6.95 -1.46 5.27
CA ASP A 342 6.86 -2.65 4.42
C ASP A 342 7.38 -2.49 2.98
N TRP A 343 7.79 -1.28 2.58
CA TRP A 343 8.52 -1.04 1.33
C TRP A 343 10.03 -1.10 1.56
N GLU A 344 10.76 -1.61 0.58
CA GLU A 344 12.20 -1.37 0.47
C GLU A 344 12.42 -0.09 -0.35
N TYR A 345 13.51 0.63 -0.10
CA TYR A 345 13.84 1.87 -0.80
C TYR A 345 15.35 2.13 -0.75
N ASP A 346 15.83 2.95 -1.67
CA ASP A 346 17.20 3.45 -1.62
C ASP A 346 17.38 4.41 -0.43
N ALA A 347 18.20 4.01 0.53
CA ALA A 347 18.47 4.80 1.73
C ALA A 347 19.09 6.16 1.40
N THR A 348 19.92 6.25 0.37
CA THR A 348 20.57 7.49 -0.05
C THR A 348 19.56 8.45 -0.67
N GLU A 349 18.57 7.95 -1.43
CA GLU A 349 17.48 8.80 -1.95
C GLU A 349 16.64 9.37 -0.81
N LEU A 350 16.31 8.56 0.20
CA LEU A 350 15.57 9.01 1.37
C LEU A 350 16.38 10.03 2.20
N GLU A 351 17.67 9.78 2.41
CA GLU A 351 18.58 10.72 3.09
C GLU A 351 18.64 12.06 2.37
N ASN A 352 18.80 12.06 1.05
CA ASN A 352 18.80 13.28 0.24
C ASN A 352 17.47 14.04 0.34
N LEU A 353 16.35 13.31 0.26
CA LEU A 353 15.00 13.88 0.36
C LEU A 353 14.74 14.52 1.73
N LEU A 354 15.24 13.90 2.80
CA LEU A 354 15.16 14.46 4.16
C LEU A 354 16.11 15.66 4.33
N ALA A 355 17.29 15.62 3.72
CA ALA A 355 18.27 16.71 3.74
C ALA A 355 17.79 17.98 3.03
N GLU A 356 16.88 17.88 2.05
CA GLU A 356 16.22 19.04 1.45
C GLU A 356 15.45 19.89 2.49
N GLY A 357 15.03 19.27 3.60
CA GLY A 357 14.36 19.94 4.71
C GLY A 357 13.01 20.56 4.33
N ARG A 358 12.44 20.19 3.19
CA ARG A 358 11.13 20.67 2.74
C ARG A 358 10.04 19.76 3.33
N PRO A 359 8.84 20.30 3.63
CA PRO A 359 7.70 19.48 4.02
C PRO A 359 7.42 18.41 2.96
N LEU A 360 7.27 17.15 3.40
CA LEU A 360 6.97 16.02 2.50
C LEU A 360 5.48 15.88 2.19
N GLN A 361 4.62 16.61 2.90
CA GLN A 361 3.17 16.62 2.68
C GLN A 361 2.85 17.30 1.34
N ASN A 362 1.96 16.70 0.55
CA ASN A 362 1.46 17.20 -0.74
C ASN A 362 2.53 17.38 -1.84
N ARG A 363 3.67 16.66 -1.76
CA ARG A 363 4.66 16.59 -2.84
C ARG A 363 4.52 15.27 -3.61
N ASP A 364 4.69 15.35 -4.93
CA ASP A 364 4.97 14.17 -5.74
C ASP A 364 6.39 13.68 -5.42
N ILE A 365 6.49 12.66 -4.56
CA ILE A 365 7.74 12.03 -4.17
C ILE A 365 7.93 10.78 -5.02
N ARG A 366 9.14 10.62 -5.57
CA ARG A 366 9.55 9.40 -6.27
C ARG A 366 10.74 8.81 -5.53
N LEU A 367 10.58 7.57 -5.07
CA LEU A 367 11.63 6.76 -4.48
C LEU A 367 11.79 5.49 -5.29
N THR A 368 13.04 5.10 -5.50
CA THR A 368 13.40 3.83 -6.13
C THR A 368 13.16 2.70 -5.14
N VAL A 369 12.34 1.74 -5.55
CA VAL A 369 12.12 0.49 -4.81
C VAL A 369 13.11 -0.54 -5.35
N PRO A 370 14.19 -0.89 -4.60
CA PRO A 370 15.13 -1.91 -5.04
C PRO A 370 14.44 -3.28 -5.08
N PRO A 371 15.01 -4.25 -5.82
CA PRO A 371 14.51 -5.62 -5.77
C PRO A 371 14.57 -6.14 -4.32
N PRO A 372 13.60 -6.97 -3.91
CA PRO A 372 13.55 -7.49 -2.56
C PRO A 372 14.85 -8.23 -2.22
N PRO A 373 15.37 -8.08 -0.99
CA PRO A 373 16.59 -8.75 -0.59
C PRO A 373 16.39 -10.27 -0.62
N ARG A 374 17.46 -10.99 -0.95
CA ARG A 374 17.45 -12.46 -1.00
C ARG A 374 17.07 -13.05 0.35
N GLY A 375 16.38 -14.19 0.36
CA GLY A 375 16.05 -14.92 1.59
C GLY A 375 17.23 -15.71 2.15
N LEU A 376 18.11 -16.20 1.28
CA LEU A 376 19.27 -17.01 1.61
C LEU A 376 20.57 -16.36 1.15
N VAL A 377 21.69 -16.73 1.78
CA VAL A 377 23.01 -16.31 1.31
C VAL A 377 23.26 -16.83 -0.11
N ALA A 378 24.07 -16.10 -0.87
CA ALA A 378 24.25 -16.36 -2.31
C ALA A 378 24.75 -17.78 -2.61
N GLU A 379 25.64 -18.32 -1.76
CA GLU A 379 26.17 -19.68 -1.90
C GLU A 379 25.08 -20.74 -1.79
N ASP A 380 24.28 -20.68 -0.72
CA ASP A 380 23.21 -21.65 -0.48
C ASP A 380 22.11 -21.58 -1.55
N LEU A 381 21.80 -20.36 -2.00
CA LEU A 381 20.84 -20.13 -3.06
C LEU A 381 21.34 -20.69 -4.41
N ALA A 382 22.64 -20.56 -4.69
CA ALA A 382 23.26 -21.15 -5.88
C ALA A 382 23.23 -22.69 -5.85
N ARG A 383 23.32 -23.31 -4.67
CA ARG A 383 23.14 -24.77 -4.55
C ARG A 383 21.72 -25.20 -4.92
N PHE A 384 20.71 -24.46 -4.48
CA PHE A 384 19.31 -24.77 -4.80
C PHE A 384 18.91 -24.40 -6.23
N GLN A 385 19.65 -23.51 -6.90
CA GLN A 385 19.44 -23.22 -8.32
C GLN A 385 19.50 -24.49 -9.17
N GLY A 386 20.40 -25.44 -8.87
CA GLY A 386 20.52 -26.69 -9.61
C GLY A 386 19.27 -27.56 -9.55
N LEU A 387 18.48 -27.45 -8.46
CA LEU A 387 17.22 -28.19 -8.27
C LEU A 387 16.03 -27.46 -8.90
N LEU A 388 16.02 -26.12 -8.82
CA LEU A 388 14.85 -25.30 -9.15
C LEU A 388 14.97 -24.57 -10.50
N GLY A 389 16.06 -24.81 -11.23
CA GLY A 389 16.32 -24.34 -12.59
C GLY A 389 16.72 -22.86 -12.71
N SER A 390 16.40 -22.01 -11.72
CA SER A 390 16.81 -20.60 -11.73
C SER A 390 17.02 -20.05 -10.32
N LEU A 391 17.95 -19.10 -10.20
CA LEU A 391 18.30 -18.44 -8.94
C LEU A 391 17.15 -17.55 -8.41
N PRO A 392 16.46 -16.73 -9.24
CA PRO A 392 15.28 -15.98 -8.79
C PRO A 392 14.09 -16.88 -8.43
N GLY A 393 13.89 -17.98 -9.18
CA GLY A 393 12.82 -18.94 -8.87
C GLY A 393 13.05 -19.67 -7.55
N ALA A 394 14.31 -20.02 -7.25
CA ALA A 394 14.68 -20.61 -5.97
C ALA A 394 14.43 -19.67 -4.80
N ASP A 395 14.80 -18.39 -4.94
CA ASP A 395 14.62 -17.39 -3.89
C ASP A 395 13.13 -17.09 -3.66
N PHE A 396 12.37 -16.93 -4.75
CA PHE A 396 10.92 -16.76 -4.72
C PHE A 396 10.23 -17.92 -4.00
N LEU A 397 10.55 -19.15 -4.39
CA LEU A 397 9.95 -20.34 -3.79
C LEU A 397 10.32 -20.46 -2.30
N PHE A 398 11.57 -20.22 -1.94
CA PHE A 398 12.00 -20.19 -0.55
C PHE A 398 11.19 -19.16 0.26
N ARG A 399 11.06 -17.93 -0.23
CA ARG A 399 10.28 -16.86 0.42
C ARG A 399 8.81 -17.22 0.57
N LEU A 400 8.22 -17.86 -0.44
CA LEU A 400 6.84 -18.30 -0.37
C LEU A 400 6.63 -19.34 0.73
N LEU A 401 7.50 -20.36 0.79
CA LEU A 401 7.42 -21.39 1.83
C LEU A 401 7.76 -20.81 3.22
N GLU A 402 8.67 -19.83 3.31
CA GLU A 402 8.95 -19.07 4.53
C GLU A 402 7.69 -18.33 5.02
N GLY A 403 7.03 -17.59 4.13
CA GLY A 403 5.78 -16.88 4.42
C GLY A 403 4.63 -17.81 4.79
N ALA A 404 4.65 -19.06 4.28
CA ALA A 404 3.73 -20.12 4.67
C ALA A 404 4.01 -20.73 6.06
N GLY A 405 5.13 -20.38 6.71
CA GLY A 405 5.51 -20.92 8.00
C GLY A 405 6.11 -22.34 7.96
N LEU A 406 6.54 -22.80 6.78
CA LEU A 406 7.20 -24.10 6.59
C LEU A 406 8.63 -24.14 7.14
N PHE A 407 9.22 -22.98 7.46
CA PHE A 407 10.57 -22.88 7.97
C PHE A 407 10.61 -22.21 9.34
N LEU A 408 11.48 -22.73 10.21
CA LEU A 408 11.77 -22.11 11.51
C LEU A 408 12.59 -20.82 11.34
N PRO A 409 12.42 -19.84 12.24
CA PRO A 409 13.03 -18.51 12.11
C PRO A 409 14.56 -18.45 12.28
N GLY A 410 15.18 -19.54 12.74
CA GLY A 410 16.62 -19.59 13.00
C GLY A 410 17.51 -19.66 11.75
N THR A 411 18.81 -19.56 12.00
CA THR A 411 19.87 -19.92 11.06
C THR A 411 20.78 -20.97 11.74
N PRO A 412 21.10 -22.10 11.10
CA PRO A 412 20.63 -22.52 9.77
C PRO A 412 19.12 -22.79 9.75
N VAL A 413 18.52 -22.62 8.58
CA VAL A 413 17.09 -22.80 8.34
C VAL A 413 16.72 -24.27 8.51
N ARG A 414 15.66 -24.53 9.27
CA ARG A 414 15.12 -25.88 9.49
C ARG A 414 13.67 -25.92 9.08
N VAL A 415 13.21 -27.07 8.59
CA VAL A 415 11.79 -27.30 8.30
C VAL A 415 10.99 -27.33 9.61
N ASN A 416 9.82 -26.72 9.57
CA ASN A 416 8.84 -26.81 10.64
C ASN A 416 8.06 -28.13 10.48
N GLU A 417 8.47 -29.17 11.20
CA GLU A 417 7.87 -30.51 11.13
C GLU A 417 6.36 -30.53 11.37
N GLN A 418 5.87 -29.69 12.29
CA GLN A 418 4.44 -29.60 12.55
C GLN A 418 3.70 -29.05 11.34
N ALA A 419 4.25 -28.01 10.72
CA ALA A 419 3.68 -27.43 9.52
C ALA A 419 3.77 -28.43 8.35
N LYS A 420 4.95 -29.05 8.13
CA LYS A 420 5.16 -30.08 7.10
C LYS A 420 4.10 -31.19 7.17
N ARG A 421 3.85 -31.78 8.35
CA ARG A 421 2.83 -32.82 8.55
C ARG A 421 1.39 -32.36 8.32
N ALA A 422 1.14 -31.06 8.42
CA ALA A 422 -0.18 -30.49 8.14
C ALA A 422 -0.37 -30.20 6.64
N PHE A 423 0.73 -30.04 5.88
CA PHE A 423 0.70 -29.72 4.44
C PHE A 423 0.92 -30.94 3.52
N LEU A 424 1.74 -31.90 3.95
CA LEU A 424 2.20 -33.08 3.21
C LEU A 424 1.81 -34.36 3.94
#